data_AF-C8S5R3-F1
#
_entry.id   AF-C8S5R3-F1
#
_cell.length_a   1.000
_cell.length_b   1.000
_cell.length_c   1.000
_cell.angle_alpha   90.00
_cell.angle_beta   90.00
_cell.angle_gamma   90.00
#
_symmetry.space_group_name_H-M   'P 1'
#
loop_
_entity.id
_entity.type
_entity.pdbx_description
1 polymer ?
#
loop_
_entity_poly.entity_id
_entity_poly.type
_entity_poly.pdbx_seq_one_letter_code
_entity_poly.pdbx_strand_id
1 'polypeptide(L)'
;IHHSDRGSQYLSIKYTERLAEAEIDLSVGTVGDAYDNALAECVIGLFKTEVINQIGPWKSMREVEWETLKWVDWYNNRRLLGPIGYIPPAEAEEAFYANLNSLDMVA
;
A
#
# COMPACT_ATOMS: atom_id res chain seq x y z
N ILE A 1 -3.82 -13.36 -0.36
CA ILE A 1 -5.05 -12.53 -0.31
C ILE A 1 -4.72 -11.15 -0.88
N HIS A 2 -5.51 -10.65 -1.83
CA HIS A 2 -5.50 -9.27 -2.30
C HIS A 2 -6.72 -8.55 -1.76
N HIS A 3 -6.50 -7.42 -1.08
CA HIS A 3 -7.58 -6.60 -0.56
C HIS A 3 -7.81 -5.37 -1.44
N SER A 4 -9.07 -5.09 -1.78
CA SER A 4 -9.45 -3.90 -2.54
C SER A 4 -10.75 -3.30 -2.04
N ASP A 5 -10.99 -2.03 -2.39
CA ASP A 5 -12.31 -1.43 -2.27
C ASP A 5 -13.30 -2.05 -3.29
N ARG A 6 -14.53 -1.55 -3.30
CA ARG A 6 -15.60 -1.99 -4.21
C ARG A 6 -15.64 -1.20 -5.52
N GLY A 7 -14.53 -0.57 -5.92
CA GLY A 7 -14.43 0.15 -7.19
C GLY A 7 -14.77 -0.78 -8.37
N SER A 8 -15.42 -0.24 -9.39
CA SER A 8 -15.87 -1.02 -10.55
C SER A 8 -14.74 -1.73 -11.28
N GLN A 9 -13.52 -1.17 -11.24
CA GLN A 9 -12.32 -1.81 -11.77
C GLN A 9 -11.97 -3.12 -11.03
N TYR A 10 -12.03 -3.12 -9.70
CA TYR A 10 -11.64 -4.27 -8.87
C TYR A 10 -12.71 -5.37 -8.84
N LEU A 11 -13.95 -5.04 -9.24
CA LEU A 11 -15.03 -6.01 -9.44
C LEU A 11 -15.18 -6.47 -10.90
N SER A 12 -14.30 -6.01 -11.80
CA SER A 12 -14.38 -6.38 -13.21
C SER A 12 -13.93 -7.82 -13.45
N ILE A 13 -14.56 -8.50 -14.41
CA ILE A 13 -14.25 -9.89 -14.79
C ILE A 13 -12.76 -10.06 -15.06
N LYS A 14 -12.18 -9.18 -15.89
CA LYS A 14 -10.77 -9.21 -16.26
C LYS A 14 -9.84 -9.14 -15.05
N TYR A 15 -10.21 -8.34 -14.04
CA TYR A 15 -9.41 -8.20 -12.83
C TYR A 15 -9.47 -9.46 -11.97
N THR A 16 -10.68 -9.98 -11.74
CA THR A 16 -10.89 -11.18 -10.92
C THR A 16 -10.32 -12.46 -11.56
N GLU A 17 -10.40 -12.58 -12.89
CA GLU A 17 -9.78 -13.69 -13.63
C GLU A 17 -8.26 -13.68 -13.46
N ARG A 18 -7.63 -12.50 -13.54
CA ARG A 18 -6.17 -12.39 -13.38
C ARG A 18 -5.71 -12.76 -11.96
N LEU A 19 -6.50 -12.44 -10.93
CA LEU A 19 -6.21 -12.85 -9.56
C LEU A 19 -6.36 -14.37 -9.39
N ALA A 20 -7.40 -14.96 -9.98
CA ALA A 20 -7.59 -16.42 -9.95
C ALA A 20 -6.44 -17.16 -10.65
N GLU A 21 -6.00 -16.68 -11.82
CA GLU A 21 -4.82 -17.21 -12.53
C GLU A 21 -3.52 -17.12 -11.71
N ALA A 22 -3.42 -16.13 -10.83
CA ALA A 22 -2.27 -15.93 -9.96
C ALA A 22 -2.41 -16.66 -8.61
N GLU A 23 -3.49 -17.43 -8.42
CA GLU A 23 -3.81 -18.12 -7.16
C GLU A 23 -3.93 -17.15 -5.96
N ILE A 24 -4.47 -15.94 -6.21
CA ILE A 24 -4.65 -14.91 -5.18
C ILE A 24 -6.13 -14.78 -4.83
N ASP A 25 -6.47 -15.09 -3.59
CA ASP A 25 -7.81 -14.86 -3.06
C ASP A 25 -8.15 -13.37 -2.99
N LEU A 26 -9.30 -12.99 -3.54
CA LEU A 26 -9.82 -11.63 -3.44
C LEU A 26 -10.59 -11.43 -2.13
N SER A 27 -10.26 -10.35 -1.43
CA SER A 27 -11.02 -9.84 -0.28
C SER A 27 -11.50 -8.43 -0.62
N VAL A 28 -12.80 -8.19 -0.56
CA VAL A 28 -13.39 -6.86 -0.73
C VAL A 28 -14.14 -6.47 0.53
N GLY A 29 -14.03 -5.20 0.92
CA GLY A 29 -14.67 -4.69 2.13
C GLY A 29 -16.18 -4.91 2.15
N THR A 30 -16.74 -4.96 3.37
CA THR A 30 -18.19 -5.11 3.56
C THR A 30 -18.93 -3.87 3.03
N VAL A 31 -20.19 -4.05 2.62
CA VAL A 31 -20.95 -2.95 1.99
C VAL A 31 -21.23 -1.86 3.01
N GLY A 32 -20.77 -0.64 2.73
CA GLY A 32 -20.95 0.52 3.60
C GLY A 32 -19.91 0.65 4.72
N ASP A 33 -18.88 -0.19 4.72
CA ASP A 33 -17.76 -0.12 5.65
C ASP A 33 -16.51 0.42 4.94
N ALA A 34 -16.03 1.58 5.39
CA ALA A 34 -14.84 2.24 4.84
C ALA A 34 -13.56 1.91 5.63
N TYR A 35 -13.67 1.23 6.79
CA TYR A 35 -12.51 0.98 7.66
C TYR A 35 -11.46 0.10 6.98
N ASP A 36 -11.91 -0.87 6.19
CA ASP A 36 -11.02 -1.80 5.47
C ASP A 36 -10.09 -1.06 4.47
N ASN A 37 -10.56 0.04 3.89
CA ASN A 37 -9.78 0.86 2.95
C ASN A 37 -9.10 2.07 3.61
N ALA A 38 -9.44 2.40 4.86
CA ALA A 38 -9.01 3.64 5.50
C ALA A 38 -7.49 3.80 5.56
N LEU A 39 -6.76 2.71 5.83
CA LEU A 39 -5.30 2.74 5.88
C LEU A 39 -4.69 3.04 4.49
N ALA A 40 -5.20 2.39 3.45
CA ALA A 40 -4.75 2.63 2.08
C ALA A 40 -5.03 4.08 1.65
N GLU A 41 -6.23 4.59 1.96
CA GLU A 41 -6.61 5.99 1.67
C GLU A 41 -5.75 6.99 2.44
N CYS A 42 -5.37 6.69 3.69
CA CYS A 42 -4.44 7.55 4.44
C CYS A 42 -3.09 7.67 3.72
N VAL A 43 -2.52 6.56 3.23
CA VAL A 43 -1.25 6.59 2.50
C VAL A 43 -1.38 7.38 1.19
N ILE A 44 -2.46 7.16 0.43
CA ILE A 44 -2.73 7.91 -0.80
C ILE A 44 -2.96 9.40 -0.52
N GLY A 45 -3.63 9.75 0.58
CA GLY A 45 -3.84 11.12 1.03
C GLY A 45 -2.51 11.82 1.36
N LEU A 46 -1.59 11.13 2.04
CA LEU A 46 -0.24 11.63 2.31
C LEU A 46 0.52 11.88 1.01
N PHE A 47 0.54 10.91 0.09
CA PHE A 47 1.20 11.07 -1.22
C PHE A 47 0.66 12.28 -2.00
N LYS A 48 -0.67 12.42 -2.09
CA LYS A 48 -1.29 13.55 -2.78
C LYS A 48 -0.90 14.89 -2.13
N THR A 49 -0.84 14.93 -0.81
CA THR A 49 -0.47 16.15 -0.07
C THR A 49 1.00 16.50 -0.26
N GLU A 50 1.89 15.55 0.02
CA GLU A 50 3.35 15.78 0.09
C GLU A 50 4.01 15.85 -1.28
N VAL A 51 3.46 15.17 -2.30
CA VAL A 51 4.02 15.15 -3.65
C VAL A 51 3.17 15.97 -4.59
N ILE A 52 1.95 15.52 -4.87
CA ILE A 52 1.14 16.08 -5.97
C ILE A 52 0.84 17.56 -5.74
N ASN A 53 0.40 17.91 -4.53
CA ASN A 53 -0.03 19.27 -4.19
C ASN A 53 1.14 20.18 -3.79
N GLN A 54 2.14 19.65 -3.07
CA GLN A 54 3.24 20.46 -2.53
C GLN A 54 4.39 20.70 -3.52
N ILE A 55 4.70 19.74 -4.40
CA ILE A 55 5.81 19.82 -5.36
C ILE A 55 5.35 20.29 -6.74
N GLY A 56 4.07 20.06 -7.09
CA GLY A 56 3.49 20.51 -8.35
C GLY A 56 3.53 22.04 -8.53
N PRO A 57 3.13 22.56 -9.70
CA PRO A 57 2.42 21.86 -10.78
C PRO A 57 3.33 21.01 -11.70
N TRP A 58 2.77 19.95 -12.26
CA TRP A 58 3.47 18.98 -13.10
C TRP A 58 3.31 19.30 -14.59
N LYS A 59 4.38 19.15 -15.37
CA LYS A 59 4.37 19.40 -16.82
C LYS A 59 4.25 18.12 -17.64
N SER A 60 4.54 16.96 -17.04
CA SER A 60 4.38 15.66 -17.69
C SER A 60 4.13 14.54 -16.69
N MET A 61 3.56 13.43 -17.17
CA MET A 61 3.42 12.19 -16.40
C MET A 61 4.78 11.66 -15.93
N ARG A 62 5.83 11.79 -16.74
CA ARG A 62 7.18 11.32 -16.41
C ARG A 62 7.78 12.04 -15.19
N GLU A 63 7.48 13.33 -14.99
CA GLU A 63 7.89 14.05 -13.79
C GLU A 63 7.20 13.48 -12.54
N VAL A 64 5.89 13.19 -12.65
CA VAL A 64 5.12 12.57 -11.55
C VAL A 64 5.65 11.18 -11.24
N GLU A 65 5.95 10.36 -12.25
CA GLU A 65 6.52 9.02 -12.07
C GLU A 65 7.85 9.07 -11.29
N TRP A 66 8.74 10.01 -11.67
CA TRP A 66 10.03 10.14 -11.02
C TRP A 66 9.92 10.57 -9.55
N GLU A 67 9.08 11.55 -9.24
CA GLU A 67 8.86 11.98 -7.86
C GLU A 67 8.08 10.95 -7.04
N THR A 68 7.19 10.18 -7.68
CA THR A 68 6.54 9.01 -7.05
C THR A 68 7.58 7.98 -6.62
N LEU A 69 8.53 7.62 -7.50
CA LEU A 69 9.57 6.64 -7.16
C LEU A 69 10.42 7.10 -5.97
N LYS A 70 10.82 8.37 -5.95
CA LYS A 70 11.56 8.95 -4.81
C LYS A 70 10.74 8.92 -3.53
N TRP A 71 9.46 9.29 -3.61
CA TRP A 71 8.59 9.30 -2.45
C TRP A 71 8.35 7.90 -1.89
N VAL A 72 8.16 6.89 -2.75
CA VAL A 72 8.01 5.49 -2.34
C VAL A 72 9.29 4.97 -1.66
N ASP A 73 10.47 5.24 -2.24
CA ASP A 73 11.75 4.89 -1.61
C ASP A 73 11.91 5.56 -0.25
N TRP A 74 11.66 6.87 -0.16
CA TRP A 74 11.74 7.60 1.10
C TRP A 74 10.71 7.10 2.13
N TYR A 75 9.46 6.88 1.72
CA TYR A 75 8.38 6.43 2.60
C TYR A 75 8.72 5.08 3.24
N ASN A 76 9.22 4.13 2.46
CA ASN A 76 9.50 2.78 2.98
C ASN A 76 10.83 2.68 3.71
N ASN A 77 11.87 3.37 3.24
CA ASN A 77 13.24 3.16 3.72
C ASN A 77 13.75 4.24 4.67
N ARG A 78 13.04 5.38 4.83
CA ARG A 78 13.53 6.52 5.63
C ARG A 78 12.46 7.21 6.49
N ARG A 79 11.18 7.13 6.15
CA ARG A 79 10.11 7.79 6.91
C ARG A 79 9.88 7.08 8.23
N LEU A 80 10.06 7.79 9.34
CA LEU A 80 9.72 7.26 10.66
C LEU A 80 8.21 7.37 10.90
N LEU A 81 7.57 6.26 11.26
CA LEU A 81 6.15 6.21 11.55
C LEU A 81 5.90 5.91 13.04
N GLY A 82 5.26 6.85 13.74
CA GLY A 82 4.94 6.70 15.16
C GLY A 82 4.18 5.41 15.52
N PRO A 83 3.14 4.99 14.77
CA PRO A 83 2.38 3.78 15.07
C PRO A 83 3.18 2.47 15.08
N ILE A 84 4.31 2.42 14.37
CA ILE A 84 5.20 1.24 14.31
C ILE A 84 6.46 1.42 15.16
N GLY A 85 6.47 2.40 16.09
CA GLY A 85 7.58 2.62 17.01
C GLY A 85 8.67 3.55 16.49
N TYR A 86 8.34 4.47 15.57
CA TYR A 86 9.28 5.42 14.98
C TYR A 86 10.44 4.78 14.23
N ILE A 87 10.16 3.72 13.49
CA ILE A 87 11.09 3.08 12.54
C ILE A 87 10.56 3.21 11.11
N PRO A 88 11.41 3.02 10.07
CA PRO A 88 10.98 2.87 8.70
C PRO A 88 10.04 1.67 8.50
N PRO A 89 9.04 1.75 7.60
CA PRO A 89 8.17 0.62 7.25
C PRO A 89 8.94 -0.64 6.85
N ALA A 90 10.03 -0.50 6.09
CA ALA A 90 10.84 -1.65 5.68
C ALA A 90 11.46 -2.39 6.87
N GLU A 91 11.92 -1.67 7.90
CA GLU A 91 12.46 -2.28 9.12
C GLU A 91 11.36 -2.99 9.93
N ALA A 92 10.16 -2.39 10.00
CA ALA A 92 9.02 -3.03 10.65
C ALA A 92 8.58 -4.31 9.95
N GLU A 93 8.59 -4.31 8.61
CA GLU A 93 8.28 -5.49 7.79
C GLU A 93 9.34 -6.59 7.96
N GLU A 94 10.63 -6.23 7.94
CA GLU A 94 11.73 -7.18 8.18
C GLU A 94 11.61 -7.82 9.57
N ALA A 95 11.37 -7.01 10.61
CA ALA A 95 11.16 -7.50 11.96
C ALA A 95 9.92 -8.41 12.07
N PHE A 96 8.83 -8.08 11.36
CA PHE A 96 7.63 -8.90 11.31
C PHE A 96 7.94 -10.30 10.74
N TYR A 97 8.61 -10.38 9.59
CA TYR A 97 8.95 -11.67 8.98
C TYR A 97 9.99 -12.45 9.76
N ALA A 98 10.95 -11.79 10.39
CA ALA A 98 11.92 -12.45 11.28
C ALA A 98 11.20 -13.13 12.47
N ASN A 99 10.17 -12.48 13.02
CA ASN A 99 9.35 -13.04 14.10
C ASN A 99 8.39 -14.13 13.62
N LEU A 100 7.81 -14.00 12.43
CA LEU A 100 6.93 -15.04 11.87
C LEU A 100 7.70 -16.34 11.63
N ASN A 101 8.88 -16.25 11.01
CA ASN A 101 9.75 -17.40 10.77
C ASN A 101 10.22 -18.05 12.07
N SER A 102 10.43 -17.27 13.14
CA SER A 102 10.82 -17.84 14.43
C SER A 102 9.67 -18.59 15.11
N LEU A 103 8.42 -18.13 14.95
CA LEU A 103 7.24 -18.85 15.41
C LEU A 103 7.04 -20.17 14.64
N ASP A 104 7.21 -20.15 13.32
CA ASP A 104 7.11 -21.36 12.48
C ASP A 104 8.19 -22.41 12.80
N MET A 105 9.37 -21.97 13.24
CA MET A 105 10.47 -22.86 13.64
C MET A 105 10.29 -23.47 15.04
N VAL A 106 9.39 -22.92 15.86
CA VAL A 106 9.14 -23.36 17.25
C VAL A 106 7.84 -24.17 17.37
N ALA A 107 6.97 -24.12 16.36
CA ALA A 107 5.75 -24.92 16.24
C ALA A 107 6.01 -26.33 15.68
#